data_AF-A0A1G6XB61-F1
#
_entry.id   AF-A0A1G6XB61-F1
#
_cell.length_a   1.000
_cell.length_b   1.000
_cell.length_c   1.000
_cell.angle_alpha   90.00
_cell.angle_beta   90.00
_cell.angle_gamma   90.00
#
_symmetry.space_group_name_H-M   'P 1'
#
loop_
_entity.id
_entity.type
_entity.pdbx_description
1 polymer ?
#
loop_
_entity_poly.entity_id
_entity_poly.type
_entity_poly.pdbx_seq_one_letter_code
_entity_poly.pdbx_strand_id
1 'polypeptide(L)'
;MKWETWFSIDWQQLLGISLSAVGFYIGLMLFTRLMGLRSFSKLSSHDFAMTVGIGSILASTILADKPSLLQGLFAVAVLFLIQGAISIVRRKIKPLKALIDNRAIILMAHGEYFSDNLKEANLTTSDVQEVLRKNGIKAKTEIFAVIMETTGDMSVIKNNDVTPDWALFDDIRDSELLMSSNKDSDI
;
A
#
# COMPACT_ATOMS: atom_id res chain seq x y z
N MET A 1 5.25 34.76 22.10
CA MET A 1 3.96 34.40 21.47
C MET A 1 2.86 34.72 22.49
N LYS A 2 1.90 35.59 22.16
CA LYS A 2 0.86 36.03 23.11
C LYS A 2 -0.27 35.00 23.13
N TRP A 3 -0.63 34.46 24.29
CA TRP A 3 -1.68 33.44 24.44
C TRP A 3 -3.04 33.90 23.87
N GLU A 4 -3.30 35.21 23.87
CA GLU A 4 -4.50 35.84 23.29
C GLU A 4 -4.68 35.51 21.79
N THR A 5 -3.57 35.37 21.05
CA THR A 5 -3.61 35.02 19.62
C THR A 5 -4.03 33.59 19.35
N TRP A 6 -4.03 32.72 20.37
CA TRP A 6 -4.48 31.33 20.24
C TRP A 6 -6.01 31.22 20.33
N PHE A 7 -6.66 32.23 20.91
CA PHE A 7 -8.12 32.28 21.10
C PHE A 7 -8.79 33.43 20.32
N SER A 8 -8.01 34.26 19.61
CA SER A 8 -8.57 35.30 18.75
C SER A 8 -9.19 34.67 17.51
N ILE A 9 -10.49 34.87 17.34
CA ILE A 9 -11.25 34.38 16.18
C ILE A 9 -11.60 35.56 15.29
N ASP A 10 -11.25 35.46 14.01
CA ASP A 10 -11.72 36.37 12.96
C ASP A 10 -12.85 35.69 12.18
N TRP A 11 -14.04 36.29 12.18
CA TRP A 11 -15.22 35.78 11.47
C TRP A 11 -15.03 35.72 9.95
N GLN A 12 -14.26 36.62 9.36
CA GLN A 12 -13.99 36.55 7.91
C GLN A 12 -13.11 35.35 7.59
N GLN A 13 -12.12 35.07 8.43
CA GLN A 13 -11.26 33.89 8.29
C GLN A 13 -12.06 32.60 8.48
N LEU A 14 -12.95 32.54 9.48
CA LEU A 14 -13.78 31.34 9.66
C LEU A 14 -14.71 31.07 8.48
N LEU A 15 -15.29 32.11 7.89
CA LEU A 15 -16.11 31.96 6.68
C LEU A 15 -15.25 31.47 5.51
N GLY A 16 -14.05 32.02 5.32
CA GLY A 16 -13.09 31.59 4.31
C GLY A 16 -12.69 30.12 4.46
N ILE A 17 -12.34 29.71 5.69
CA ILE A 17 -12.03 28.32 6.06
C ILE A 17 -13.21 27.40 5.75
N SER A 18 -14.42 27.79 6.17
CA SER A 18 -15.63 26.96 6.00
C SER A 18 -15.97 26.75 4.53
N LEU A 19 -15.96 27.81 3.72
CA LEU A 19 -16.21 27.73 2.29
C LEU A 19 -15.13 26.93 1.55
N SER A 20 -13.87 27.13 1.92
CA SER A 20 -12.74 26.39 1.35
C SER A 20 -12.82 24.92 1.70
N ALA A 21 -13.16 24.57 2.94
CA ALA A 21 -13.33 23.19 3.38
C ALA A 21 -14.45 22.47 2.62
N VAL A 22 -15.62 23.10 2.49
CA VAL A 22 -16.75 22.54 1.75
C VAL A 22 -16.40 22.38 0.27
N GLY A 23 -15.84 23.42 -0.36
CA GLY A 23 -15.45 23.39 -1.78
C GLY A 23 -14.38 22.33 -2.06
N PHE A 24 -13.39 22.20 -1.18
CA PHE A 24 -12.35 21.18 -1.31
C PHE A 24 -12.92 19.78 -1.12
N TYR A 25 -13.79 19.57 -0.14
CA TYR A 25 -14.43 18.28 0.10
C TYR A 25 -15.27 17.84 -1.10
N ILE A 26 -16.06 18.74 -1.69
CA ILE A 26 -16.83 18.46 -2.92
C ILE A 26 -15.88 18.10 -4.07
N GLY A 27 -14.82 18.88 -4.28
CA GLY A 27 -13.83 18.59 -5.33
C GLY A 27 -13.15 17.23 -5.14
N LEU A 28 -12.74 16.91 -3.91
CA LEU A 28 -12.16 15.62 -3.57
C LEU A 28 -13.15 14.46 -3.80
N MET A 29 -14.42 14.63 -3.43
CA MET A 29 -15.47 13.66 -3.70
C MET A 29 -15.68 13.43 -5.21
N LEU A 30 -15.62 14.49 -6.02
CA LEU A 30 -15.67 14.37 -7.48
C LEU A 30 -14.46 13.62 -8.03
N PHE A 31 -13.24 13.97 -7.63
CA PHE A 31 -12.02 13.31 -8.13
C PHE A 31 -11.95 11.84 -7.72
N THR A 32 -12.27 11.51 -6.47
CA THR A 32 -12.33 10.13 -6.00
C THR A 32 -13.37 9.31 -6.75
N ARG A 33 -14.55 9.88 -7.05
CA ARG A 33 -15.57 9.20 -7.85
C ARG A 33 -15.10 8.90 -9.28
N LEU A 34 -14.31 9.79 -9.89
CA LEU A 34 -13.73 9.58 -11.22
C LEU A 34 -12.69 8.47 -11.27
N MET A 35 -11.96 8.22 -10.18
CA MET A 35 -10.93 7.18 -10.11
C MET A 35 -11.47 5.76 -9.85
N GLY A 36 -12.73 5.61 -9.46
CA GLY A 36 -13.37 4.33 -9.19
C GLY A 36 -13.02 3.73 -7.82
N LEU A 37 -13.68 2.61 -7.47
CA LEU A 37 -13.51 1.89 -6.21
C LEU A 37 -12.16 1.14 -6.19
N ARG A 38 -11.09 1.79 -5.73
CA ARG A 38 -9.95 1.04 -5.18
C ARG A 38 -10.28 0.71 -3.73
N SER A 39 -10.36 -0.57 -3.40
CA SER A 39 -10.74 -1.03 -2.06
C SER A 39 -9.77 -0.45 -1.02
N PHE A 40 -10.29 0.31 -0.06
CA PHE A 40 -9.52 0.92 1.04
C PHE A 40 -8.87 -0.10 1.99
N SER A 41 -9.11 -1.40 1.79
CA SER A 41 -8.71 -2.45 2.73
C SER A 41 -7.21 -2.76 2.74
N LYS A 42 -6.47 -2.46 1.65
CA LYS A 42 -5.00 -2.60 1.60
C LYS A 42 -4.38 -1.56 0.67
N LEU A 43 -4.01 -0.41 1.20
CA LEU A 43 -3.34 0.65 0.44
C LEU A 43 -1.92 0.20 0.06
N SER A 44 -1.55 0.34 -1.21
CA SER A 44 -0.15 0.21 -1.63
C SER A 44 0.68 1.38 -1.09
N SER A 45 2.02 1.26 -1.04
CA SER A 45 2.90 2.34 -0.57
C SER A 45 2.68 3.65 -1.34
N HIS A 46 2.41 3.58 -2.65
CA HIS A 46 2.08 4.75 -3.46
C HIS A 46 0.73 5.36 -3.07
N ASP A 47 -0.28 4.54 -2.78
CA ASP A 47 -1.60 5.04 -2.36
C ASP A 47 -1.54 5.71 -1.00
N PHE A 48 -0.68 5.22 -0.10
CA PHE A 48 -0.37 5.88 1.17
C PHE A 48 0.28 7.25 0.95
N ALA A 49 1.36 7.33 0.15
CA ALA A 49 2.03 8.58 -0.15
C ALA A 49 1.08 9.63 -0.78
N MET A 50 0.19 9.18 -1.67
CA MET A 50 -0.81 10.03 -2.30
C MET A 50 -1.84 10.56 -1.28
N THR A 51 -2.32 9.70 -0.38
CA THR A 51 -3.26 10.08 0.68
C THR A 51 -2.65 11.15 1.60
N VAL A 52 -1.39 10.97 1.99
CA VAL A 52 -0.64 11.97 2.78
C VAL A 52 -0.48 13.28 2.01
N GLY A 53 -0.14 13.21 0.72
CA GLY A 53 -0.02 14.39 -0.14
C GLY A 53 -1.32 15.20 -0.26
N ILE A 54 -2.46 14.52 -0.47
CA ILE A 54 -3.77 15.17 -0.51
C ILE A 54 -4.09 15.83 0.83
N GLY A 55 -3.84 15.14 1.95
CA GLY A 55 -4.04 15.70 3.30
C GLY A 55 -3.21 16.96 3.54
N SER A 56 -1.95 16.98 3.08
CA SER A 56 -1.08 18.15 3.18
C SER A 56 -1.60 19.33 2.35
N ILE A 57 -2.06 19.08 1.11
CA ILE A 57 -2.65 20.11 0.25
C ILE A 57 -3.96 20.64 0.85
N LEU A 58 -4.83 19.75 1.34
CA LEU A 58 -6.07 20.10 2.04
C LEU A 58 -5.79 21.07 3.19
N ALA A 59 -4.89 20.69 4.11
CA ALA A 59 -4.55 21.51 5.26
C ALA A 59 -4.01 22.87 4.84
N SER A 60 -3.08 22.89 3.87
CA SER A 60 -2.47 24.13 3.37
C SER A 60 -3.47 25.04 2.65
N THR A 61 -4.45 24.47 1.96
CA THR A 61 -5.45 25.24 1.19
C THR A 61 -6.56 25.79 2.08
N ILE A 62 -6.92 25.08 3.15
CA ILE A 62 -8.00 25.49 4.05
C ILE A 62 -7.51 26.48 5.12
N LEU A 63 -6.31 26.27 5.67
CA LEU A 63 -5.84 26.99 6.85
C LEU A 63 -4.93 28.19 6.54
N ALA A 64 -4.40 28.29 5.31
CA ALA A 64 -3.52 29.39 4.92
C ALA A 64 -4.18 30.29 3.87
N ASP A 65 -3.82 31.58 3.87
CA ASP A 65 -4.30 32.55 2.87
C ASP A 65 -3.84 32.20 1.44
N LYS A 66 -2.77 31.42 1.31
CA LYS A 66 -2.22 30.90 0.06
C LYS A 66 -1.71 29.47 0.27
N PRO A 67 -1.96 28.53 -0.66
CA PRO A 67 -2.60 28.70 -1.98
C PRO A 67 -4.13 28.88 -1.91
N SER A 68 -4.72 29.48 -2.94
CA SER A 68 -6.18 29.63 -3.02
C SER A 68 -6.88 28.28 -3.21
N LEU A 69 -8.19 28.20 -2.92
CA LEU A 69 -8.99 26.99 -3.11
C LEU A 69 -8.82 26.37 -4.51
N LEU A 70 -8.84 27.19 -5.56
CA LEU A 70 -8.68 26.73 -6.94
C LEU A 70 -7.28 26.16 -7.19
N GLN A 71 -6.24 26.77 -6.61
CA GLN A 71 -4.87 26.26 -6.70
C GLN A 71 -4.72 24.92 -5.96
N GLY A 72 -5.33 24.79 -4.78
CA GLY A 72 -5.37 23.53 -4.03
C GLY A 72 -6.11 22.42 -4.78
N LEU A 73 -7.30 22.72 -5.33
CA LEU A 73 -8.07 21.80 -6.15
C LEU A 73 -7.31 21.40 -7.42
N PHE A 74 -6.62 22.33 -8.07
CA PHE A 74 -5.78 22.05 -9.23
C PHE A 74 -4.61 21.12 -8.86
N ALA A 75 -3.94 21.37 -7.74
CA ALA A 75 -2.85 20.51 -7.27
C ALA A 75 -3.35 19.08 -6.99
N VAL A 76 -4.51 18.93 -6.34
CA VAL A 76 -5.15 17.63 -6.14
C VAL A 76 -5.52 16.97 -7.48
N ALA A 77 -6.09 17.72 -8.42
CA ALA A 77 -6.42 17.20 -9.75
C ALA A 77 -5.17 16.64 -10.46
N VAL A 78 -4.04 17.34 -10.38
CA VAL A 78 -2.76 16.88 -10.94
C VAL A 78 -2.30 15.58 -10.25
N LEU A 79 -2.39 15.48 -8.92
CA LEU A 79 -2.07 14.23 -8.21
C LEU A 79 -2.94 13.07 -8.67
N PHE A 80 -4.25 13.28 -8.83
CA PHE A 80 -5.17 12.28 -9.34
C PHE A 80 -4.85 11.87 -10.79
N LEU A 81 -4.49 12.83 -11.65
CA LEU A 81 -4.05 12.53 -13.02
C LEU A 81 -2.78 11.68 -13.05
N ILE A 82 -1.80 12.01 -12.21
CA ILE A 82 -0.55 11.23 -12.07
C ILE A 82 -0.88 9.82 -11.58
N GLN A 83 -1.72 9.67 -10.55
CA GLN A 83 -2.14 8.36 -10.04
C GLN A 83 -2.86 7.54 -11.13
N GLY A 84 -3.76 8.17 -11.90
CA GLY A 84 -4.43 7.55 -13.03
C GLY A 84 -3.46 7.09 -14.12
N ALA A 85 -2.49 7.94 -14.48
CA ALA A 85 -1.45 7.60 -15.44
C ALA A 85 -0.60 6.41 -14.95
N ILE A 86 -0.14 6.44 -13.71
CA ILE A 86 0.60 5.34 -13.07
C ILE A 86 -0.23 4.05 -13.09
N SER A 87 -1.52 4.11 -12.78
CA SER A 87 -2.42 2.95 -12.83
C SER A 87 -2.55 2.35 -14.25
N ILE A 88 -2.64 3.19 -15.28
CA ILE A 88 -2.66 2.74 -16.68
C ILE A 88 -1.32 2.10 -17.06
N VAL A 89 -0.22 2.74 -16.69
CA VAL A 89 1.14 2.27 -16.96
C VAL A 89 1.41 0.93 -16.29
N ARG A 90 1.08 0.78 -15.01
CA ARG A 90 1.20 -0.48 -14.25
C ARG A 90 0.42 -1.62 -14.91
N ARG A 91 -0.78 -1.35 -15.44
CA ARG A 91 -1.61 -2.35 -16.12
C ARG A 91 -1.06 -2.77 -17.49
N LYS A 92 -0.41 -1.86 -18.22
CA LYS A 92 0.06 -2.12 -19.58
C LYS A 92 1.51 -2.60 -19.65
N ILE A 93 2.36 -2.24 -18.68
CA ILE A 93 3.81 -2.44 -18.75
C ILE A 93 4.30 -3.20 -17.51
N LYS A 94 4.40 -4.53 -17.63
CA LYS A 94 4.88 -5.44 -16.56
C LYS A 94 6.22 -5.03 -15.92
N PRO A 95 7.28 -4.67 -16.65
CA PRO A 95 8.54 -4.27 -16.01
C PRO A 95 8.42 -2.96 -15.23
N LEU A 96 7.50 -2.08 -15.62
CA LEU A 96 7.29 -0.80 -14.94
C LEU A 96 6.38 -0.96 -13.72
N LYS A 97 5.46 -1.93 -13.70
CA LYS A 97 4.77 -2.40 -12.49
C LYS A 97 5.79 -2.76 -11.41
N ALA A 98 6.81 -3.55 -11.77
CA ALA A 98 7.87 -3.99 -10.87
C ALA A 98 8.83 -2.90 -10.38
N LEU A 99 8.92 -1.77 -11.09
CA LEU A 99 9.72 -0.62 -10.66
C LEU A 99 8.92 0.31 -9.75
N ILE A 100 7.62 0.43 -10.00
CA ILE A 100 6.72 1.33 -9.27
C ILE A 100 6.20 0.68 -7.98
N ASP A 101 5.89 -0.61 -8.04
CA ASP A 101 5.43 -1.40 -6.90
C ASP A 101 6.59 -2.19 -6.31
N ASN A 102 6.61 -2.31 -4.99
CA ASN A 102 7.33 -3.41 -4.37
C ASN A 102 6.79 -4.73 -4.92
N ARG A 103 7.66 -5.70 -5.18
CA ARG A 103 7.22 -7.06 -5.50
C ARG A 103 6.98 -7.82 -4.21
N ALA A 104 5.98 -8.70 -4.23
CA ALA A 104 5.86 -9.69 -3.17
C ALA A 104 7.10 -10.58 -3.17
N ILE A 105 7.52 -11.05 -2.00
CA ILE A 105 8.77 -11.79 -1.82
C ILE A 105 8.54 -13.00 -0.91
N ILE A 106 9.10 -14.15 -1.29
CA ILE A 106 9.01 -15.37 -0.50
C ILE A 106 9.95 -15.28 0.70
N LEU A 107 9.38 -15.35 1.91
CA LEU A 107 10.15 -15.36 3.16
C LEU A 107 10.45 -16.79 3.63
N MET A 108 9.54 -17.72 3.32
CA MET A 108 9.61 -19.12 3.74
C MET A 108 8.88 -19.99 2.73
N ALA A 109 9.42 -21.15 2.40
CA ALA A 109 8.74 -22.18 1.60
C ALA A 109 9.03 -23.56 2.19
N HIS A 110 8.02 -24.44 2.19
CA HIS A 110 8.17 -25.85 2.61
C HIS A 110 8.85 -26.04 3.98
N GLY A 111 8.62 -25.11 4.92
CA GLY A 111 9.24 -25.19 6.25
C GLY A 111 10.61 -24.50 6.38
N GLU A 112 11.21 -24.02 5.29
CA GLU A 112 12.55 -23.42 5.26
C GLU A 112 12.51 -21.90 5.10
N TYR A 113 13.35 -21.20 5.87
CA TYR A 113 13.46 -19.74 5.81
C TYR A 113 14.49 -19.28 4.78
N PHE A 114 14.17 -18.25 4.01
CA PHE A 114 15.11 -17.63 3.08
C PHE A 114 15.75 -16.40 3.71
N SER A 115 16.95 -16.58 4.25
CA SER A 115 17.63 -15.56 5.07
C SER A 115 17.93 -14.27 4.31
N ASP A 116 18.25 -14.34 3.02
CA ASP A 116 18.53 -13.16 2.21
C ASP A 116 17.24 -12.37 1.92
N ASN A 117 16.14 -13.07 1.70
CA ASN A 117 14.83 -12.45 1.52
C ASN A 117 14.31 -11.80 2.81
N LEU A 118 14.55 -12.43 3.97
CA LEU A 118 14.26 -11.82 5.27
C LEU A 118 15.06 -10.53 5.49
N LYS A 119 16.36 -10.53 5.19
CA LYS A 119 17.20 -9.32 5.31
C LYS A 119 16.71 -8.20 4.41
N GLU A 120 16.36 -8.50 3.16
CA GLU A 120 15.87 -7.49 2.23
C GLU A 120 14.50 -6.94 2.63
N ALA A 121 13.62 -7.79 3.16
CA ALA A 121 12.35 -7.37 3.74
C ALA A 121 12.51 -6.67 5.11
N ASN A 122 13.73 -6.54 5.62
CA ASN A 122 14.05 -6.00 6.95
C ASN A 122 13.28 -6.73 8.08
N LEU A 123 13.20 -8.06 7.97
CA LEU A 123 12.53 -8.95 8.90
C LEU A 123 13.50 -9.95 9.54
N THR A 124 13.11 -10.39 10.73
CA THR A 124 13.72 -11.51 11.45
C THR A 124 12.88 -12.78 11.28
N THR A 125 13.46 -13.93 11.60
CA THR A 125 12.69 -15.19 11.67
C THR A 125 11.62 -15.13 12.76
N SER A 126 11.81 -14.34 13.82
CA SER A 126 10.83 -14.14 14.88
C SER A 126 9.57 -13.43 14.39
N ASP A 127 9.69 -12.51 13.43
CA ASP A 127 8.54 -11.82 12.82
C ASP A 127 7.68 -12.80 12.03
N VAL A 128 8.31 -13.67 11.23
CA VAL A 128 7.58 -14.75 10.52
C VAL A 128 6.90 -15.68 11.52
N GLN A 129 7.59 -16.08 12.58
CA GLN A 129 7.01 -16.95 13.61
C GLN A 129 5.82 -16.31 14.32
N GLU A 130 5.82 -14.98 14.53
CA GLU A 130 4.67 -14.27 15.08
C GLU A 130 3.44 -14.41 14.18
N VAL A 131 3.63 -14.20 12.87
CA VAL A 131 2.54 -14.34 11.90
C VAL A 131 2.04 -15.78 11.82
N LEU A 132 2.94 -16.76 11.87
CA LEU A 132 2.56 -18.18 11.92
C LEU A 132 1.71 -18.49 13.17
N ARG A 133 2.11 -18.00 14.35
CA ARG A 133 1.32 -18.15 15.59
C ARG A 133 -0.04 -17.45 15.50
N LYS A 134 -0.11 -16.24 14.94
CA LYS A 134 -1.37 -15.52 14.70
C LYS A 134 -2.33 -16.29 13.78
N ASN A 135 -1.79 -17.08 12.86
CA ASN A 135 -2.56 -17.96 11.96
C ASN A 135 -2.80 -19.38 12.53
N GLY A 136 -2.45 -19.62 13.80
CA GLY A 136 -2.67 -20.89 14.48
C GLY A 136 -1.81 -22.05 13.99
N ILE A 137 -0.71 -21.76 13.28
CA ILE A 137 0.24 -22.77 12.80
C ILE A 137 1.08 -23.29 13.96
N LYS A 138 1.21 -24.61 14.09
CA LYS A 138 1.94 -25.25 15.19
C LYS A 138 3.23 -25.94 14.72
N ALA A 139 3.24 -26.43 13.49
CA ALA A 139 4.40 -27.07 12.89
C ALA A 139 4.76 -26.42 11.55
N LYS A 140 6.06 -26.30 11.28
CA LYS A 140 6.56 -25.74 10.01
C LYS A 140 6.19 -26.58 8.79
N THR A 141 5.97 -27.88 8.99
CA THR A 141 5.53 -28.82 7.95
C THR A 141 4.13 -28.51 7.42
N GLU A 142 3.32 -27.73 8.16
CA GLU A 142 2.02 -27.26 7.70
C GLU A 142 2.12 -26.10 6.69
N ILE A 143 3.32 -25.60 6.40
CA ILE A 143 3.52 -24.37 5.63
C ILE A 143 3.97 -24.70 4.22
N PHE A 144 3.19 -24.27 3.24
CA PHE A 144 3.59 -24.25 1.85
C PHE A 144 4.45 -23.01 1.57
N ALA A 145 3.97 -21.83 1.97
CA ALA A 145 4.69 -20.58 1.78
C ALA A 145 4.34 -19.51 2.84
N VAL A 146 5.30 -18.65 3.15
CA VAL A 146 5.06 -17.34 3.75
C VAL A 146 5.59 -16.28 2.80
N ILE A 147 4.72 -15.34 2.43
CA ILE A 147 4.99 -14.31 1.42
C ILE A 147 4.81 -12.95 2.07
N MET A 148 5.79 -12.07 1.92
CA MET A 148 5.62 -10.65 2.19
C MET A 148 4.95 -10.00 0.99
N GLU A 149 3.77 -9.44 1.18
CA GLU A 149 2.97 -8.78 0.16
C GLU A 149 3.45 -7.36 -0.11
N THR A 150 3.06 -6.82 -1.26
CA THR A 150 3.36 -5.44 -1.67
C THR A 150 2.82 -4.37 -0.70
N THR A 151 1.88 -4.75 0.16
CA THR A 151 1.25 -3.90 1.18
C THR A 151 2.04 -3.88 2.49
N GLY A 152 3.04 -4.74 2.65
CA GLY A 152 3.78 -4.95 3.91
C GLY A 152 3.15 -5.99 4.85
N ASP A 153 2.02 -6.60 4.45
CA ASP A 153 1.44 -7.72 5.19
C ASP A 153 2.16 -9.03 4.85
N MET A 154 2.16 -9.98 5.78
CA MET A 154 2.59 -11.35 5.48
C MET A 154 1.37 -12.26 5.25
N SER A 155 1.37 -12.95 4.11
CA SER A 155 0.42 -14.02 3.78
C SER A 155 0.99 -15.37 4.18
N VAL A 156 0.17 -16.24 4.76
CA VAL A 156 0.54 -17.62 5.11
C VAL A 156 -0.30 -18.58 4.29
N ILE A 157 0.36 -19.43 3.51
CA ILE A 157 -0.28 -20.46 2.70
C ILE A 157 0.07 -21.81 3.32
N LYS A 158 -0.95 -22.55 3.72
CA LYS A 158 -0.79 -23.88 4.31
C LYS A 158 -0.57 -24.92 3.23
N ASN A 159 0.19 -25.94 3.57
CA ASN A 159 0.33 -27.13 2.75
C ASN A 159 -0.96 -27.95 2.85
N ASN A 160 -1.63 -28.12 1.73
CA ASN A 160 -2.86 -28.88 1.59
C ASN A 160 -2.68 -29.83 0.39
N ASP A 161 -3.46 -30.91 0.30
CA ASP A 161 -3.39 -31.87 -0.82
C ASP A 161 -3.90 -31.32 -2.17
N VAL A 162 -3.98 -29.99 -2.31
CA VAL A 162 -4.41 -29.28 -3.52
C VAL A 162 -3.17 -28.81 -4.27
N THR A 163 -3.06 -29.20 -5.53
CA THR A 163 -2.00 -28.72 -6.41
C THR A 163 -2.11 -27.20 -6.59
N PRO A 164 -1.05 -26.43 -6.31
CA PRO A 164 -1.08 -24.98 -6.50
C PRO A 164 -1.30 -24.60 -7.96
N ASP A 165 -2.18 -23.62 -8.20
CA ASP A 165 -2.20 -22.90 -9.48
C ASP A 165 -1.01 -21.93 -9.52
N TRP A 166 0.04 -22.30 -10.25
CA TRP A 166 1.29 -21.54 -10.33
C TRP A 166 1.10 -20.11 -10.85
N ALA A 167 0.04 -19.85 -11.62
CA ALA A 167 -0.28 -18.51 -12.10
C ALA A 167 -0.53 -17.51 -10.93
N LEU A 168 -0.87 -18.00 -9.73
CA LEU A 168 -1.04 -17.18 -8.53
C LEU A 168 0.29 -16.70 -7.93
N PHE A 169 1.42 -17.31 -8.31
CA PHE A 169 2.74 -17.04 -7.74
C PHE A 169 3.71 -16.40 -8.74
N ASP A 170 3.31 -16.24 -10.00
CA ASP A 170 4.15 -15.74 -11.10
C ASP A 170 4.68 -14.31 -10.90
N ASP A 171 3.98 -13.47 -10.13
CA ASP A 171 4.40 -12.10 -9.86
C ASP A 171 5.11 -11.90 -8.52
N ILE A 172 5.38 -13.01 -7.81
CA ILE A 172 6.17 -13.06 -6.58
C ILE A 172 7.63 -13.26 -6.96
N ARG A 173 8.51 -12.50 -6.31
CA ARG A 173 9.95 -12.67 -6.45
C ARG A 173 10.41 -13.97 -5.81
N ASP A 174 11.33 -14.64 -6.49
CA ASP A 174 11.92 -15.92 -6.08
C ASP A 174 10.89 -17.05 -6.01
N SER A 175 9.85 -16.99 -6.85
CA SER A 175 8.77 -17.99 -6.90
C SER A 175 9.25 -19.39 -7.27
N GLU A 176 10.42 -19.50 -7.92
CA GLU A 176 11.11 -20.77 -8.18
C GLU A 176 11.44 -21.56 -6.91
N LEU A 177 11.57 -20.88 -5.75
CA LEU A 177 11.81 -21.53 -4.45
C LEU A 177 10.63 -22.40 -4.00
N LEU A 178 9.43 -22.17 -4.54
CA LEU A 178 8.26 -23.02 -4.30
C LEU A 178 8.33 -24.34 -5.07
N MET A 179 9.08 -24.37 -6.18
CA MET A 179 9.18 -25.53 -7.07
C MET A 179 10.39 -26.43 -6.73
N SER A 180 11.41 -25.91 -6.05
CA SER A 180 12.66 -26.62 -5.79
C SER A 180 12.53 -27.79 -4.79
N SER A 181 11.52 -27.80 -3.91
CA SER A 181 11.30 -28.90 -2.95
C SER A 181 10.71 -30.17 -3.57
N ASN A 182 10.20 -30.12 -4.81
CA ASN A 182 9.53 -31.27 -5.43
C ASN A 182 10.49 -32.20 -6.21
N LYS A 183 11.80 -31.91 -6.21
CA LYS A 183 12.80 -32.73 -6.92
C LYS A 183 13.42 -33.84 -6.08
N ASP A 184 13.29 -33.80 -4.75
CA ASP A 184 13.90 -34.79 -3.85
C ASP A 184 12.94 -35.90 -3.42
N SER A 185 11.69 -35.88 -3.88
CA SER A 185 10.67 -36.92 -3.61
C SER A 185 10.51 -37.96 -4.73
N ASP A 186 11.24 -37.82 -5.84
CA ASP A 186 11.17 -38.70 -7.03
C ASP A 186 12.48 -39.51 -7.28
N ILE A 187 13.32 -39.72 -6.25
CA ILE A 187 14.53 -40.57 -6.33
C ILE A 187 14.47 -41.70 -5.30
#